data_AF-A0A2U3K2Q0-F1
#
_entry.id   AF-A0A2U3K2Q0-F1
#
_cell.length_a   1.000
_cell.length_b   1.000
_cell.length_c   1.000
_cell.angle_alpha   90.00
_cell.angle_beta   90.00
_cell.angle_gamma   90.00
#
_symmetry.space_group_name_H-M   'P 1'
#
loop_
_entity.id
_entity.type
_entity.pdbx_description
1 polymer ?
#
loop_
_entity_poly.entity_id
_entity_poly.type
_entity_poly.pdbx_seq_one_letter_code
_entity_poly.pdbx_strand_id
1 'polypeptide(L)' 'MANFLFVLGKNETEPATRCFQLAKIAHSKGHNVNLFLIDGGVLWADRTRDFSAKTITGDCPGDFLPYLVEKQVYTGV' A
#
# COMPACT_ATOMS: atom_id res chain seq x y z
N MET A 1 7.18 9.51 -17.62
CA MET A 1 7.48 8.84 -16.35
C MET A 1 7.44 9.88 -15.25
N ALA A 2 6.51 9.74 -14.29
CA ALA A 2 6.35 10.67 -13.18
C ALA A 2 6.80 10.00 -11.86
N ASN A 3 7.08 10.80 -10.85
CA ASN A 3 7.45 10.34 -9.52
C ASN A 3 6.29 10.54 -8.56
N PHE A 4 5.87 9.48 -7.86
CA PHE A 4 4.82 9.52 -6.86
C PHE A 4 5.37 9.12 -5.49
N LEU A 5 4.95 9.87 -4.47
CA LEU A 5 5.11 9.48 -3.07
C LEU A 5 3.71 9.24 -2.50
N PHE A 6 3.45 8.03 -2.05
CA PHE A 6 2.26 7.70 -1.26
C PHE A 6 2.64 7.60 0.20
N VAL A 7 1.91 8.30 1.07
CA VAL A 7 2.15 8.29 2.52
C VAL A 7 0.94 7.67 3.20
N LEU A 8 1.17 6.68 4.07
CA LEU A 8 0.13 6.06 4.89
C LEU A 8 0.43 6.34 6.36
N GLY A 9 -0.41 7.18 6.99
CA GLY A 9 -0.36 7.46 8.44
C GLY A 9 -1.39 6.68 9.27
N LYS A 10 -2.27 5.93 8.60
CA LYS A 10 -3.50 5.37 9.16
C LYS A 10 -3.42 3.85 9.31
N ASN A 11 -4.01 3.33 10.38
CA ASN A 11 -4.04 1.90 10.69
C ASN A 11 -5.33 1.21 10.18
N GLU A 12 -6.28 1.98 9.66
CA GLU A 12 -7.56 1.50 9.19
C GLU A 12 -7.48 0.83 7.80
N THR A 13 -8.34 -0.16 7.56
CA THR A 13 -8.34 -0.98 6.35
C THR A 13 -8.62 -0.19 5.07
N GLU A 14 -9.64 0.69 5.05
CA GLU A 14 -9.94 1.50 3.87
C GLU A 14 -8.74 2.35 3.40
N PRO A 15 -8.12 3.20 4.26
CA PRO A 15 -6.97 4.01 3.87
C PRO A 15 -5.80 3.19 3.33
N ALA A 16 -5.47 2.07 3.99
CA ALA A 16 -4.40 1.20 3.55
C ALA A 16 -4.69 0.57 2.18
N THR A 17 -5.91 0.07 2.00
CA THR A 17 -6.37 -0.52 0.73
C THR A 17 -6.25 0.50 -0.41
N ARG A 18 -6.73 1.73 -0.21
CA ARG A 18 -6.61 2.79 -1.23
C ARG A 18 -5.17 3.17 -1.52
N CYS A 19 -4.34 3.31 -0.48
CA CYS A 19 -2.93 3.65 -0.63
C CYS A 19 -2.20 2.60 -1.49
N PHE A 20 -2.33 1.32 -1.14
CA PHE A 20 -1.68 0.24 -1.87
C PHE A 20 -2.25 0.07 -3.29
N GLN A 21 -3.56 0.23 -3.48
CA GLN A 21 -4.15 0.19 -4.82
C GLN A 21 -3.57 1.28 -5.73
N LEU A 22 -3.54 2.53 -5.26
CA LEU A 22 -3.08 3.65 -6.09
C LEU A 22 -1.58 3.53 -6.37
N ALA A 23 -0.78 3.12 -5.39
CA ALA A 23 0.63 2.79 -5.58
C ALA A 23 0.82 1.70 -6.66
N LYS A 24 0.04 0.62 -6.59
CA LYS A 24 0.09 -0.49 -7.56
C LYS A 24 -0.30 -0.03 -8.96
N ILE A 25 -1.37 0.75 -9.09
CA ILE A 25 -1.81 1.28 -10.39
C ILE A 25 -0.74 2.19 -10.99
N ALA A 26 -0.20 3.14 -10.23
CA ALA A 26 0.84 4.05 -10.69
C ALA A 26 2.10 3.29 -11.13
N HIS A 27 2.56 2.34 -10.31
CA HIS A 27 3.72 1.52 -10.63
C HIS A 27 3.49 0.68 -11.89
N SER A 28 2.32 0.04 -12.02
CA SER A 28 1.97 -0.77 -13.20
C SER A 28 1.91 0.02 -14.51
N LYS A 29 1.75 1.35 -14.43
CA LYS A 29 1.76 2.28 -15.58
C LYS A 29 3.16 2.81 -15.91
N GLY A 30 4.21 2.30 -15.27
CA GLY A 30 5.59 2.72 -15.51
C GLY A 30 5.95 4.06 -14.88
N HIS A 31 5.33 4.39 -13.74
CA HIS A 31 5.75 5.53 -12.92
C HIS A 31 6.68 5.07 -11.80
N ASN A 32 7.57 5.95 -11.37
CA ASN A 32 8.37 5.72 -10.17
C ASN A 32 7.48 5.95 -8.96
N VAL A 33 7.45 4.98 -8.04
CA VAL A 33 6.59 5.01 -6.87
C VAL A 33 7.44 4.73 -5.64
N ASN A 34 7.31 5.61 -4.65
CA ASN A 34 7.79 5.39 -3.29
C ASN A 34 6.60 5.35 -2.34
N LEU A 35 6.66 4.45 -1.37
CA LEU A 35 5.70 4.36 -0.27
C LEU A 35 6.40 4.79 1.03
N PHE A 36 5.71 5.52 1.89
CA PHE A 36 6.22 5.89 3.21
C PHE A 36 5.13 5.62 4.25
N LEU A 37 5.43 4.74 5.20
CA LEU A 37 4.55 4.43 6.32
C LEU A 37 4.97 5.32 7.49
N ILE A 38 4.02 6.00 8.12
CA ILE A 38 4.25 6.83 9.30
C ILE A 38 3.18 6.54 10.35
N ASP A 39 3.40 6.95 11.60
CA ASP A 39 2.42 6.86 12.69
C ASP A 39 1.78 5.46 12.77
N GLY A 40 0.45 5.37 12.71
CA GLY A 40 -0.28 4.09 12.73
C GLY A 40 -0.11 3.27 11.44
N GLY A 41 0.33 3.89 10.35
CA GLY A 41 0.58 3.22 9.08
C GLY A 41 1.73 2.23 9.11
N VAL A 42 2.70 2.41 10.02
CA VAL A 42 3.83 1.49 10.25
C VAL A 42 3.34 0.08 10.59
N LEU A 43 2.18 -0.05 11.23
CA LEU A 43 1.59 -1.35 11.58
C LEU A 43 1.14 -2.18 10.37
N TRP A 44 1.15 -1.62 9.15
CA TRP A 44 0.94 -2.37 7.91
C TRP A 44 2.20 -3.07 7.38
N ALA A 45 3.37 -2.79 7.96
CA ALA A 45 4.59 -3.55 7.70
C ALA A 45 4.70 -4.85 8.54
N ASP A 46 3.73 -5.12 9.42
CA ASP A 46 3.67 -6.34 10.22
C ASP A 46 3.18 -7.53 9.38
N ARG A 47 4.08 -8.48 9.13
CA ARG A 47 3.79 -9.72 8.37
C ARG A 47 2.78 -10.65 9.03
N THR A 48 2.53 -10.48 10.33
CA THR A 48 1.58 -11.32 11.09
C THR A 48 0.15 -10.79 11.04
N ARG A 49 -0.06 -9.60 10.46
CA ARG A 49 -1.36 -8.96 10.31
C ARG A 49 -2.26 -9.70 9.33
N ASP A 50 -3.57 -9.64 9.57
CA ASP A 50 -4.58 -10.00 8.58
C ASP A 50 -4.70 -8.92 7.48
N PHE A 51 -4.32 -9.28 6.25
CA PHE A 51 -4.46 -8.44 5.06
C PHE A 51 -5.74 -8.72 4.26
N SER A 52 -6.57 -9.67 4.69
CA SER A 52 -7.78 -10.10 3.99
C SER A 52 -9.03 -9.32 4.40
N ALA A 53 -8.96 -8.53 5.47
CA ALA A 53 -10.05 -7.66 5.94
C ALA A 53 -10.59 -6.79 4.80
N LYS A 54 -11.88 -6.94 4.51
CA LYS A 54 -12.54 -6.32 3.36
C LYS A 54 -13.00 -4.90 3.66
N THR A 55 -12.84 -4.02 2.67
CA THR A 55 -13.46 -2.70 2.64
C THR A 55 -14.90 -2.78 2.14
N ILE A 56 -15.64 -1.67 2.21
CA ILE A 56 -17.01 -1.58 1.66
C ILE A 56 -17.10 -1.93 0.17
N THR A 57 -16.01 -1.80 -0.59
CA THR A 57 -15.94 -2.12 -2.03
C THR A 57 -15.55 -3.58 -2.31
N GLY A 58 -15.30 -4.40 -1.29
CA GLY A 58 -15.03 -5.83 -1.43
C GLY A 58 -13.57 -6.19 -1.76
N ASP A 59 -12.68 -5.22 -1.88
CA ASP A 59 -11.24 -5.40 -1.94
C ASP A 59 -10.58 -5.17 -0.56
N CYS A 60 -9.33 -5.60 -0.44
CA CYS A 60 -8.55 -5.52 0.78
C CYS A 60 -7.07 -5.16 0.49
N PRO A 61 -6.28 -4.83 1.53
CA PRO A 61 -4.86 -4.55 1.38
C PRO A 61 -4.10 -5.70 0.72
N GLY A 62 -4.50 -6.94 1.01
CA GLY A 62 -3.92 -8.16 0.43
C GLY A 62 -4.11 -8.30 -1.08
N ASP A 63 -5.07 -7.59 -1.68
CA ASP A 63 -5.26 -7.59 -3.14
C ASP A 63 -4.18 -6.76 -3.88
N PHE A 64 -3.42 -5.92 -3.16
CA PHE A 64 -2.48 -4.96 -3.75
C PHE A 64 -1.08 -4.99 -3.16
N LEU A 65 -0.94 -5.12 -1.83
CA LEU A 65 0.35 -5.09 -1.15
C LEU A 65 1.33 -6.17 -1.66
N PRO A 66 0.91 -7.43 -1.93
CA PRO A 66 1.83 -8.44 -2.46
C PRO A 66 2.51 -8.04 -3.77
N TYR A 67 1.80 -7.35 -4.67
CA TYR A 67 2.39 -6.83 -5.90
C TYR A 67 3.50 -5.80 -5.62
N LEU A 68 3.29 -4.89 -4.67
CA LEU A 68 4.27 -3.86 -4.31
C LEU A 68 5.53 -4.50 -3.73
N VAL A 69 5.37 -5.54 -2.90
CA VAL A 69 6.47 -6.31 -2.33
C VAL A 69 7.21 -7.10 -3.41
N GLU A 70 6.49 -7.83 -4.27
CA GLU A 70 7.06 -8.64 -5.36
C GLU A 70 7.86 -7.76 -6.35
N LYS A 71 7.38 -6.55 -6.64
CA LYS A 71 8.07 -5.59 -7.51
C LYS A 71 9.11 -4.74 -6.80
N GLN A 72 9.37 -4.99 -5.52
CA GLN A 72 10.35 -4.27 -4.71
C GLN A 72 10.16 -2.74 -4.75
N VAL A 73 8.90 -2.28 -4.74
CA VAL A 73 8.58 -0.85 -4.64
C VAL A 73 9.17 -0.31 -3.34
N TYR A 74 9.99 0.73 -3.45
CA TYR A 74 10.67 1.30 -2.29
C TYR A 74 9.64 1.72 -1.24
N THR A 75 9.81 1.20 -0.02
CA THR A 75 8.93 1.48 1.12
C THR A 75 9.78 1.91 2.31
N GLY A 76 9.62 3.16 2.73
CA GLY A 76 10.13 3.67 4.00
C GLY A 76 9.13 3.40 5.13
N VAL A 77 9.64 3.18 6.32
CA VAL A 77 8.87 2.92 7.56
C VAL A 77 9.43 3.80 8.67
#